data_AF-A0A8C6QGX7-F1
#
_entry.id   AF-A0A8C6QGX7-F1
#
_cell.length_a   1.000
_cell.length_b   1.000
_cell.length_c   1.000
_cell.angle_alpha   90.00
_cell.angle_beta   90.00
_cell.angle_gamma   90.00
#
_symmetry.space_group_name_H-M   'P 1'
#
loop_
_entity.id
_entity.type
_entity.pdbx_description
1 polymer ?
#
loop_
_entity_poly.entity_id
_entity_poly.type
_entity_poly.pdbx_seq_one_letter_code
_entity_poly.pdbx_strand_id
1 'polypeptide(L)'
;MWARVVRLRLHRALGRGCASEAGPREEVGCGRAAGPETHAAQLATQGGGRVAADVIEHLERLALVDFGSREAVARLEKAIAFADRLRAVDTDGVEPMESVLEDRCLFLRSDNVAEGNCAEELLQNSHHVVEEYFVAPPGHIPKMVSKIPSPT
;
A
#
# COMPACT_ATOMS: atom_id res chain seq x y z
N MET A 1 -54.02 -3.48 -26.27
CA MET A 1 -53.64 -2.10 -25.89
C MET A 1 -52.14 -2.07 -25.61
N TRP A 2 -51.32 -1.66 -26.58
CA TRP A 2 -49.87 -1.51 -26.41
C TRP A 2 -49.55 -0.01 -26.52
N ALA A 3 -48.94 0.57 -25.48
CA ALA A 3 -48.61 1.99 -25.44
C ALA A 3 -47.10 2.20 -25.61
N ARG A 4 -46.76 2.74 -26.79
CA ARG A 4 -45.74 3.76 -27.13
C ARG A 4 -44.38 3.69 -26.40
N VAL A 5 -43.37 3.26 -27.16
CA VAL A 5 -41.95 3.59 -26.95
C VAL A 5 -41.71 5.05 -27.32
N VAL A 6 -41.16 5.83 -26.39
CA VAL A 6 -40.58 7.15 -26.67
C VAL A 6 -39.06 7.01 -26.67
N ARG A 7 -38.43 7.21 -27.83
CA ARG A 7 -36.98 7.43 -27.93
C ARG A 7 -36.69 8.88 -27.57
N LEU A 8 -35.97 9.11 -26.47
CA LEU A 8 -35.31 10.39 -26.24
C LEU A 8 -33.83 10.25 -26.60
N ARG A 9 -33.39 11.03 -27.59
CA ARG A 9 -31.97 11.21 -27.93
C ARG A 9 -31.33 12.05 -26.83
N LEU A 10 -30.33 11.52 -26.13
CA LEU A 10 -29.48 12.32 -25.26
C LEU A 10 -28.26 12.80 -26.08
N HIS A 11 -28.21 14.09 -26.38
CA HIS A 11 -27.01 14.76 -26.83
C HIS A 11 -26.04 14.87 -25.65
N ARG A 12 -24.92 14.16 -25.69
CA ARG A 12 -23.86 14.28 -24.68
C ARG A 12 -22.93 15.42 -25.11
N ALA A 13 -23.21 16.62 -24.60
CA ALA A 13 -22.29 17.74 -24.69
C ALA A 13 -21.02 17.41 -23.89
N LEU A 14 -19.87 17.46 -24.56
CA LEU A 14 -18.57 17.54 -23.92
C LEU A 14 -18.48 18.86 -23.15
N GLY A 15 -17.84 18.80 -21.98
CA GLY A 15 -17.29 19.98 -21.31
C GLY A 15 -17.97 20.31 -19.98
N ARG A 16 -17.33 19.91 -18.88
CA ARG A 16 -17.30 20.71 -17.65
C ARG A 16 -15.90 20.59 -17.07
N GLY A 17 -15.12 21.65 -17.27
CA GLY A 17 -13.90 21.90 -16.53
C GLY A 17 -14.21 22.09 -15.04
N CYS A 18 -13.22 21.82 -14.21
CA CYS A 18 -13.24 22.19 -12.80
C CYS A 18 -13.22 23.72 -12.70
N ALA A 19 -14.40 24.33 -12.63
CA ALA A 19 -14.55 25.69 -12.15
C ALA A 19 -14.80 25.63 -10.64
N SER A 20 -13.75 25.82 -9.85
CA SER A 20 -13.87 26.30 -8.48
C SER A 20 -13.56 27.79 -8.54
N GLU A 21 -14.46 28.63 -8.02
CA GLU A 21 -14.21 30.06 -7.88
C GLU A 21 -13.00 30.26 -6.96
N ALA A 22 -11.87 30.61 -7.58
CA ALA A 22 -10.67 31.00 -6.87
C ALA A 22 -10.85 32.44 -6.35
N GLY A 23 -10.80 32.61 -5.04
CA GLY A 23 -10.42 33.90 -4.44
C GLY A 23 -9.03 34.33 -4.94
N PRO A 24 -8.58 35.56 -4.63
CA PRO A 24 -7.36 36.11 -5.21
C PRO A 24 -6.20 35.15 -4.97
N ARG A 25 -5.57 34.72 -6.07
CA ARG A 25 -4.40 33.85 -6.09
C ARG A 25 -3.29 34.47 -5.25
N GLU A 26 -3.12 33.98 -4.04
CA GLU A 26 -1.77 33.87 -3.51
C GLU A 26 -1.14 32.70 -4.25
N GLU A 27 -0.17 33.01 -5.11
CA GLU A 27 0.70 32.04 -5.75
C GLU A 27 1.48 31.33 -4.63
N VAL A 28 0.89 30.29 -4.04
CA VAL A 28 1.67 29.34 -3.25
C VAL A 28 2.40 28.47 -4.27
N GLY A 29 3.51 29.02 -4.76
CA GLY A 29 4.45 28.29 -5.57
C GLY A 29 4.80 26.99 -4.85
N CYS A 30 4.71 25.88 -5.56
CA CYS A 30 5.26 24.62 -5.08
C CYS A 30 6.77 24.83 -4.99
N GLY A 31 7.23 25.19 -3.79
CA GLY A 31 8.61 25.51 -3.50
C GLY A 31 9.47 24.30 -3.83
N ARG A 32 10.18 24.38 -4.96
CA ARG A 32 11.14 23.37 -5.40
C ARG A 32 12.38 23.50 -4.53
N ALA A 33 12.35 22.90 -3.35
CA ALA A 33 13.55 22.61 -2.57
C ALA A 33 14.03 21.21 -2.96
N ALA A 34 14.64 21.10 -4.14
CA ALA A 34 15.41 19.93 -4.53
C ALA A 34 16.81 20.08 -3.90
N GLY A 35 16.99 19.54 -2.70
CA GLY A 35 18.32 19.20 -2.21
C GLY A 35 18.78 17.89 -2.88
N PRO A 36 20.03 17.76 -3.34
CA PRO A 36 20.51 16.52 -3.92
C PRO A 36 20.89 15.59 -2.77
N GLU A 37 19.92 14.86 -2.23
CA GLU A 37 20.24 13.66 -1.46
C GLU A 37 20.27 12.48 -2.42
N THR A 38 21.35 12.43 -3.20
CA THR A 38 21.82 11.23 -3.88
C THR A 38 22.06 10.16 -2.81
N HIS A 39 21.03 9.43 -2.45
CA HIS A 39 21.18 8.13 -1.82
C HIS A 39 21.66 7.16 -2.90
N ALA A 40 22.96 7.25 -3.19
CA ALA A 40 23.67 6.22 -3.93
C ALA A 40 23.53 4.91 -3.12
N ALA A 41 22.53 4.10 -3.47
CA ALA A 41 22.43 2.75 -2.97
C ALA A 41 23.64 2.00 -3.51
N GLN A 42 24.66 1.82 -2.66
CA GLN A 42 25.75 0.89 -2.91
C GLN A 42 25.15 -0.52 -2.97
N LEU A 43 24.72 -0.94 -4.15
CA LEU A 43 24.17 -2.27 -4.38
C LEU A 43 25.35 -3.26 -4.46
N ALA A 44 25.67 -3.84 -3.31
CA ALA A 44 26.56 -4.98 -3.22
C ALA A 44 26.07 -6.09 -4.16
N THR A 45 26.99 -6.62 -4.97
CA THR A 45 26.78 -7.81 -5.79
C THR A 45 26.46 -9.00 -4.88
N GLN A 46 25.19 -9.35 -4.79
CA GLN A 46 24.72 -10.66 -4.32
C GLN A 46 23.84 -11.21 -5.43
N GLY A 47 24.47 -11.86 -6.42
CA GLY A 47 23.78 -12.56 -7.49
C GLY A 47 23.54 -14.00 -7.09
N GLY A 48 22.26 -14.42 -7.11
CA GLY A 48 21.87 -15.83 -7.19
C GLY A 48 22.35 -16.76 -6.06
N GLY A 49 22.40 -16.26 -4.81
CA GLY A 49 22.73 -17.07 -3.64
C GLY A 49 21.48 -17.69 -2.98
N ARG A 50 21.65 -18.87 -2.37
CA ARG A 50 20.68 -19.37 -1.39
C ARG A 50 20.43 -18.30 -0.32
N VAL A 51 19.18 -18.06 0.03
CA VAL A 51 18.86 -17.07 1.07
C VAL A 51 19.28 -17.64 2.42
N ALA A 52 20.03 -16.87 3.21
CA ALA A 52 20.49 -17.29 4.52
C ALA A 52 19.31 -17.40 5.50
N ALA A 53 19.37 -18.36 6.42
CA ALA A 53 18.24 -18.69 7.29
C ALA A 53 17.86 -17.56 8.26
N ASP A 54 18.84 -16.77 8.69
CA ASP A 54 18.68 -15.55 9.49
C ASP A 54 17.89 -14.47 8.73
N VAL A 55 18.13 -14.32 7.43
CA VAL A 55 17.37 -13.41 6.56
C VAL A 55 15.93 -13.88 6.41
N ILE A 56 15.71 -15.19 6.33
CA ILE A 56 14.36 -15.76 6.26
C ILE A 56 13.60 -15.50 7.56
N GLU A 57 14.21 -15.78 8.73
CA GLU A 57 13.61 -15.49 10.03
C GLU A 57 13.29 -13.99 10.18
N HIS A 58 14.18 -13.13 9.72
CA HIS A 58 13.96 -11.69 9.73
C HIS A 58 12.76 -11.28 8.87
N LEU A 59 12.65 -11.87 7.68
CA LEU A 59 11.58 -11.61 6.73
C LEU A 59 10.24 -12.16 7.22
N GLU A 60 10.22 -13.34 7.85
CA GLU A 60 9.05 -13.90 8.54
C GLU A 60 8.48 -12.91 9.57
N ARG A 61 9.37 -12.34 10.40
CA ARG A 61 8.99 -11.40 11.44
C ARG A 61 8.44 -10.09 10.88
N LEU A 62 8.99 -9.57 9.78
CA LEU A 62 8.54 -8.32 9.16
C LEU A 62 7.23 -8.50 8.38
N ALA A 63 7.12 -9.59 7.64
CA ALA A 63 5.94 -9.87 6.81
C ALA A 63 4.78 -10.48 7.61
N LEU A 64 5.05 -10.99 8.83
CA LEU A 64 4.12 -11.81 9.61
C LEU A 64 3.64 -13.06 8.83
N VAL A 65 4.56 -13.65 8.05
CA VAL A 65 4.35 -14.85 7.23
C VAL A 65 5.28 -15.96 7.71
N ASP A 66 4.87 -17.22 7.57
CA ASP A 66 5.68 -18.40 7.89
C ASP A 66 6.32 -18.98 6.61
N PHE A 67 7.65 -19.04 6.55
CA PHE A 67 8.43 -19.67 5.47
C PHE A 67 9.00 -21.04 5.89
N GLY A 68 8.47 -21.65 6.95
CA GLY A 68 8.92 -22.92 7.54
C GLY A 68 8.86 -24.17 6.63
N SER A 69 8.43 -24.02 5.37
CA SER A 69 8.51 -25.09 4.36
C SER A 69 9.65 -24.82 3.37
N ARG A 70 10.44 -25.87 3.07
CA ARG A 70 11.50 -25.81 2.04
C ARG A 70 10.96 -25.38 0.68
N GLU A 71 9.71 -25.68 0.39
CA GLU A 71 9.05 -25.29 -0.85
C GLU A 71 8.78 -23.78 -0.92
N ALA A 72 8.40 -23.14 0.19
CA ALA A 72 8.21 -21.70 0.27
C ALA A 72 9.53 -20.95 0.04
N VAL A 73 10.62 -21.41 0.67
CA VAL A 73 11.97 -20.85 0.45
C VAL A 73 12.40 -21.00 -1.01
N ALA A 74 12.17 -22.16 -1.62
CA ALA A 74 12.51 -22.36 -3.03
C ALA A 74 11.69 -21.47 -3.98
N ARG A 75 10.43 -21.15 -3.63
CA ARG A 75 9.62 -20.18 -4.40
C ARG A 75 10.16 -18.76 -4.25
N LEU A 76 10.56 -18.37 -3.04
CA LEU A 76 11.18 -17.07 -2.76
C LEU A 76 12.47 -16.91 -3.56
N GLU A 77 13.36 -17.91 -3.52
CA GLU A 77 14.61 -17.91 -4.29
C GLU A 77 14.38 -17.76 -5.80
N LYS A 78 13.34 -18.43 -6.34
CA LYS A 78 12.95 -18.27 -7.75
C LYS A 78 12.43 -16.87 -8.08
N ALA A 79 11.66 -16.27 -7.18
CA ALA A 79 11.15 -14.91 -7.35
C ALA A 79 12.28 -13.87 -7.32
N ILE A 80 13.25 -14.03 -6.43
CA ILE A 80 14.47 -13.20 -6.37
C ILE A 80 15.26 -13.34 -7.67
N ALA A 81 15.52 -14.57 -8.11
CA ALA A 81 16.21 -14.83 -9.38
C ALA A 81 15.46 -14.28 -10.60
N PHE A 82 14.13 -14.17 -10.54
CA PHE A 82 13.33 -13.52 -11.56
C PHE A 82 13.51 -11.99 -11.53
N ALA A 83 13.46 -11.38 -10.36
CA ALA A 83 13.65 -9.94 -10.17
C ALA A 83 15.07 -9.47 -10.53
N ASP A 84 16.10 -10.30 -10.28
CA ASP A 84 17.49 -9.98 -10.63
C ASP A 84 17.71 -9.72 -12.12
N ARG A 85 16.80 -10.18 -13.00
CA ARG A 85 16.83 -9.88 -14.44
C ARG A 85 16.67 -8.38 -14.72
N LEU A 86 16.01 -7.63 -13.83
CA LEU A 86 15.83 -6.19 -13.97
C LEU A 86 17.16 -5.43 -13.83
N ARG A 87 18.18 -6.01 -13.20
CA ARG A 87 19.52 -5.40 -13.08
C ARG A 87 20.24 -5.28 -14.42
N ALA A 88 19.83 -6.02 -15.45
CA ALA A 88 20.40 -5.92 -16.79
C ALA A 88 19.85 -4.72 -17.59
N VAL A 89 18.83 -4.05 -17.08
CA VAL A 89 18.26 -2.84 -17.69
C VAL A 89 19.10 -1.65 -17.24
N ASP A 90 19.61 -0.88 -18.21
CA ASP A 90 20.30 0.38 -17.95
C ASP A 90 19.29 1.44 -17.48
N THR A 91 19.51 1.95 -16.27
CA THR A 91 18.69 3.01 -15.66
C THR A 91 19.54 4.24 -15.32
N ASP A 92 20.74 4.37 -15.88
CA ASP A 92 21.62 5.50 -15.60
C ASP A 92 20.99 6.81 -16.10
N GLY A 93 20.82 7.76 -15.19
CA GLY A 93 20.21 9.08 -15.48
C GLY A 93 18.70 9.04 -15.72
N VAL A 94 18.03 7.92 -15.42
CA VAL A 94 16.57 7.81 -15.46
C VAL A 94 15.99 8.15 -14.08
N GLU A 95 15.20 9.22 -14.00
CA GLU A 95 14.48 9.57 -12.78
C GLU A 95 13.42 8.50 -12.45
N PRO A 96 13.30 8.03 -11.20
CA PRO A 96 12.28 7.07 -10.80
C PRO A 96 10.86 7.61 -11.05
N MET A 97 9.98 6.77 -11.60
CA MET A 97 8.59 7.13 -11.83
C MET A 97 7.79 7.02 -10.52
N GLU A 98 7.26 8.15 -10.02
CA GLU A 98 6.46 8.21 -8.79
C GLU A 98 4.96 7.95 -9.03
N SER A 99 4.41 8.53 -10.10
CA SER A 99 3.00 8.43 -10.49
C SER A 99 2.90 8.53 -12.00
N VAL A 100 1.98 7.78 -12.59
CA VAL A 100 1.67 7.91 -14.04
C VAL A 100 0.92 9.22 -14.35
N LEU A 101 0.40 9.89 -13.32
CA LEU A 101 -0.41 11.12 -13.44
C LEU A 101 0.40 12.37 -13.08
N GLU A 102 1.55 12.56 -13.72
CA GLU A 102 2.49 13.66 -13.44
C GLU A 102 1.86 15.05 -13.68
N ASP A 103 0.95 15.17 -14.65
CA ASP A 103 0.31 16.45 -15.02
C ASP A 103 -0.87 16.86 -14.12
N ARG A 104 -1.10 16.16 -13.00
CA ARG A 104 -2.28 16.40 -12.15
C ARG A 104 -1.87 16.89 -10.77
N CYS A 105 -2.54 17.95 -10.34
CA CYS A 105 -2.47 18.38 -8.95
C CYS A 105 -3.04 17.31 -8.02
N LEU A 106 -2.50 17.24 -6.80
CA LEU A 106 -3.02 16.38 -5.74
C LEU A 106 -4.47 16.75 -5.42
N PHE A 107 -5.34 15.75 -5.37
CA PHE A 107 -6.73 15.94 -5.00
C PHE A 107 -6.85 16.13 -3.49
N LEU A 108 -7.29 17.31 -3.07
CA LEU A 108 -7.59 17.58 -1.67
C LEU A 108 -9.06 17.25 -1.39
N ARG A 109 -9.31 16.55 -0.28
CA ARG A 109 -10.65 16.33 0.26
C ARG A 109 -11.08 17.58 1.03
N SER A 110 -12.32 18.04 0.83
CA SER A 110 -12.91 19.10 1.65
C SER A 110 -12.99 18.66 3.12
N ASP A 111 -12.72 19.57 4.04
CA ASP A 111 -12.82 19.32 5.48
C ASP A 111 -14.27 19.41 5.96
N ASN A 112 -15.06 18.40 5.59
CA ASN A 112 -16.45 18.26 6.00
C ASN A 112 -16.64 16.89 6.66
N VAL A 113 -17.44 16.85 7.73
CA VAL A 113 -17.84 15.59 8.37
C VAL A 113 -18.81 14.85 7.45
N ALA A 114 -18.44 13.65 7.01
CA ALA A 114 -19.23 12.86 6.06
C ALA A 114 -20.04 11.73 6.74
N GLU A 115 -19.53 11.14 7.81
CA GLU A 115 -20.09 9.92 8.43
C GLU A 115 -20.16 10.05 9.95
N GLY A 116 -21.17 9.41 10.55
CA GLY A 116 -21.34 9.34 12.00
C GLY A 116 -22.14 8.11 12.42
N ASN A 117 -21.82 7.59 13.61
CA ASN A 117 -22.54 6.51 14.29
C ASN A 117 -22.67 5.18 13.52
N CYS A 118 -21.61 4.73 12.85
CA CYS A 118 -21.56 3.47 12.08
C CYS A 118 -20.88 2.31 12.83
N ALA A 119 -20.90 2.33 14.18
CA ALA A 119 -20.18 1.34 14.99
C ALA A 119 -20.61 -0.11 14.69
N GLU A 120 -21.92 -0.35 14.54
CA GLU A 120 -22.46 -1.68 14.25
C GLU A 120 -21.97 -2.22 12.89
N GLU A 121 -21.98 -1.39 11.85
CA GLU A 121 -21.52 -1.76 10.50
C GLU A 121 -20.01 -2.04 10.48
N LEU A 122 -19.22 -1.24 11.20
CA LEU A 122 -17.77 -1.41 11.27
C LEU A 122 -17.36 -2.67 12.03
N LEU A 123 -18.09 -3.02 13.09
CA LEU A 123 -17.77 -4.15 13.95
C LEU A 123 -18.26 -5.49 13.40
N GLN A 124 -19.14 -5.49 12.39
CA GLN A 124 -19.77 -6.70 11.84
C GLN A 124 -18.77 -7.78 11.38
N ASN A 125 -17.59 -7.39 10.88
CA ASN A 125 -16.56 -8.32 10.40
C ASN A 125 -15.59 -8.79 11.49
N SER A 126 -15.76 -8.34 12.73
CA SER A 126 -14.86 -8.65 13.84
C SER A 126 -15.07 -10.09 14.32
N HIS A 127 -13.97 -10.80 14.56
CA HIS A 127 -14.06 -12.14 15.15
C HIS A 127 -14.51 -12.10 16.62
N HIS A 128 -14.12 -11.07 17.36
CA HIS A 128 -14.47 -10.90 18.76
C HIS A 128 -14.65 -9.41 19.08
N VAL A 129 -15.73 -9.08 19.77
CA VAL A 129 -16.10 -7.71 20.15
C VAL A 129 -16.44 -7.72 21.64
N VAL A 130 -15.94 -6.73 22.37
CA VAL A 130 -16.30 -6.49 23.78
C VAL A 130 -16.60 -5.01 23.91
N GLU A 131 -17.80 -4.65 24.36
CA GLU A 131 -18.20 -3.27 24.63
C GLU A 131 -17.88 -2.30 23.48
N GLU A 132 -18.17 -2.71 22.24
CA GLU A 132 -17.92 -1.93 21.01
C GLU A 132 -16.43 -1.74 20.64
N TYR A 133 -15.53 -2.50 21.24
CA TYR A 133 -14.11 -2.51 20.90
C TYR A 133 -13.71 -3.76 20.11
N PHE A 134 -12.77 -3.57 19.17
CA PHE A 134 -12.04 -4.68 18.56
C PHE A 134 -11.14 -5.34 19.62
N VAL A 135 -11.27 -6.66 19.77
CA VAL A 135 -10.44 -7.41 20.71
C VAL A 135 -9.31 -8.11 19.98
N ALA A 136 -8.08 -7.76 20.32
CA ALA A 136 -6.88 -8.47 19.90
C ALA A 136 -6.29 -9.23 21.10
N PRO A 137 -5.73 -10.44 20.89
CA PRO A 137 -4.96 -11.12 21.92
C PRO A 137 -3.79 -10.25 22.41
N PRO A 138 -3.40 -10.35 23.69
CA PRO A 138 -2.25 -9.62 24.20
C PRO A 138 -0.97 -10.14 23.55
N GLY A 139 -0.50 -9.44 22.51
CA GLY A 139 0.87 -9.46 21.97
C GLY A 139 1.41 -10.80 21.44
N HIS A 140 1.81 -10.82 20.17
CA HIS A 140 2.61 -11.89 19.57
C HIS A 140 4.05 -11.86 20.12
N ILE A 141 4.27 -12.35 21.34
CA ILE A 141 5.62 -12.67 21.83
C ILE A 141 6.14 -13.81 20.94
N PRO A 142 7.38 -13.76 20.40
CA PRO A 142 7.96 -14.91 19.70
C PRO A 142 7.80 -16.17 20.58
N LYS A 143 7.61 -17.34 19.97
CA LYS A 143 7.24 -18.66 20.57
C LYS A 143 8.20 -19.22 21.65
N MET A 144 8.85 -18.38 22.47
CA MET A 144 9.74 -18.75 23.56
C MET A 144 9.03 -18.89 24.92
N VAL A 145 7.76 -18.48 25.04
CA VAL A 145 6.95 -18.63 26.27
C VAL A 145 6.00 -19.84 26.15
N SER A 146 6.55 -21.05 26.08
CA SER A 146 5.78 -22.29 26.33
C SER A 146 6.28 -23.03 27.58
N LYS A 147 7.12 -22.38 28.39
CA LYS A 147 7.71 -22.97 29.59
C LYS A 147 7.44 -22.14 30.84
N ILE A 148 6.16 -21.94 31.15
CA ILE A 148 5.75 -21.58 32.51
C ILE A 148 5.15 -22.84 33.14
N PRO A 149 5.83 -23.50 34.10
CA PRO A 149 5.23 -24.63 34.81
C PRO A 149 4.06 -24.15 35.68
N SER A 150 2.96 -24.90 35.67
CA SER A 150 1.79 -24.67 36.50
C SER A 150 2.15 -24.74 37.99
N PRO A 151 1.63 -23.85 38.86
CA PRO A 151 1.81 -23.97 40.30
C PRO A 151 1.02 -25.16 40.85
N THR A 152 1.69 -25.92 41.72
CA THR A 152 1.20 -27.09 42.47
C THR A 152 0.04 -26.77 43.39
#